data_AF-A0A2U1LXX6-F1
#
_entry.id   AF-A0A2U1LXX6-F1
#
_cell.length_a   1.000
_cell.length_b   1.000
_cell.length_c   1.000
_cell.angle_alpha   90.00
_cell.angle_beta   90.00
_cell.angle_gamma   90.00
#
_symmetry.space_group_name_H-M   'P 1'
#
loop_
_entity.id
_entity.type
_entity.pdbx_description
1 polymer ?
#
loop_
_entity_poly.entity_id
_entity_poly.type
_entity_poly.pdbx_seq_one_letter_code
_entity_poly.pdbx_strand_id
1 'polypeptide(L)'
;MNRRVFSGYHVHHDMTAPLSHYFIYTGHNSYLTGNQLSSPCSEVPIIKALKRGVRVIELDLWPNSSRDNVHVLHGRTLTTPVDLLRCLRSIKEYAFVTSTYPVIITLEDHLTPDLQVKVAQMLTETFGDMLYYPEPDKLHELPSPDELQFRVLISTKPPKEYLEAEEDKRTKSQRVKDPNDDVWGEEPSRVVPSKEKHDKDASDESDHDIEELEDCVKKTDSCPAYKNLIAIHAGKPKGGLKEALKVEKDKVRRLSLAEQALERAAERYQQDIVRFTQKNILRIYPKGTRFTSSNYKPLIGWLHGAQMVAFNMQGYGRSLWLIMECSEHNARMWLLLQKTDFNWDKWAE
;
A
#
# COMPACT_ATOMS: atom_id res chain seq x y z
N MET A 1 -11.76 14.84 26.62
CA MET A 1 -10.45 15.29 26.08
C MET A 1 -9.35 14.84 27.02
N ASN A 2 -8.74 13.68 26.77
CA ASN A 2 -7.52 13.26 27.48
C ASN A 2 -6.35 13.45 26.53
N ARG A 3 -5.63 14.57 26.64
CA ARG A 3 -4.32 14.75 26.02
C ARG A 3 -3.36 13.81 26.74
N ARG A 4 -3.14 12.60 26.20
CA ARG A 4 -1.97 11.79 26.58
C ARG A 4 -0.74 12.57 26.16
N VAL A 5 0.03 13.01 27.14
CA VAL A 5 1.34 13.64 26.94
C VAL A 5 2.24 12.59 26.30
N PHE A 6 2.57 12.76 25.02
CA PHE A 6 3.58 11.94 24.34
C PHE A 6 4.94 12.28 24.97
N SER A 7 5.71 11.25 25.33
CA SER A 7 7.01 11.41 25.98
C SER A 7 8.01 12.18 25.09
N GLY A 8 8.47 13.32 25.59
CA GLY A 8 9.85 13.85 25.49
C GLY A 8 10.43 14.28 24.13
N TYR A 9 9.81 13.96 23.00
CA TYR A 9 10.41 14.14 21.69
C TYR A 9 9.64 15.20 20.87
N HIS A 10 10.26 16.36 20.65
CA HIS A 10 9.67 17.46 19.88
C HIS A 10 10.00 17.26 18.39
N VAL A 11 9.00 17.44 17.54
CA VAL A 11 9.18 17.45 16.09
C VAL A 11 9.78 18.80 15.70
N HIS A 12 10.94 18.80 15.07
CA HIS A 12 11.68 20.04 14.73
C HIS A 12 11.55 20.46 13.26
N HIS A 13 11.02 19.59 12.39
CA HIS A 13 10.79 19.92 10.98
C HIS A 13 9.49 20.69 10.80
N ASP A 14 9.41 21.47 9.73
CA ASP A 14 8.15 22.02 9.25
C ASP A 14 7.27 20.88 8.73
N MET A 15 6.04 20.79 9.25
CA MET A 15 5.07 19.73 8.95
C MET A 15 3.89 20.23 8.12
N THR A 16 4.01 21.45 7.58
CA THR A 16 2.99 22.14 6.79
C THR A 16 3.20 22.03 5.28
N ALA A 17 4.32 21.47 4.82
CA ALA A 17 4.56 21.21 3.41
C ALA A 17 3.74 19.99 2.91
N PRO A 18 3.57 19.82 1.59
CA PRO A 18 2.85 18.67 1.03
C PRO A 18 3.45 17.32 1.44
N LEU A 19 2.64 16.27 1.61
CA LEU A 19 3.11 14.94 2.01
C LEU A 19 4.22 14.37 1.10
N SER A 20 4.25 14.75 -0.18
CA SER A 20 5.32 14.37 -1.12
C SER A 20 6.70 14.87 -0.70
N HIS A 21 6.79 15.90 0.16
CA HIS A 21 8.05 16.49 0.58
C HIS A 21 8.73 15.70 1.70
N TYR A 22 8.18 14.55 2.11
CA TYR A 22 8.69 13.85 3.27
C TYR A 22 9.09 12.40 2.98
N PHE A 23 10.15 11.92 3.61
CA PHE A 23 10.42 10.48 3.70
C PHE A 23 9.48 9.85 4.71
N ILE A 24 8.83 8.74 4.35
CA ILE A 24 7.78 8.10 5.15
C ILE A 24 8.22 6.68 5.51
N TYR A 25 8.33 6.39 6.81
CA TYR A 25 8.73 5.06 7.27
C TYR A 25 7.71 3.99 6.84
N THR A 26 8.13 3.08 5.95
CA THR A 26 7.23 2.20 5.20
C THR A 26 7.52 0.71 5.45
N GLY A 27 6.48 -0.05 5.78
CA GLY A 27 6.49 -1.51 5.80
C GLY A 27 6.16 -2.12 4.44
N HIS A 28 6.73 -3.28 4.15
CA HIS A 28 6.41 -4.15 3.02
C HIS A 28 5.81 -5.46 3.53
N ASN A 29 4.74 -5.94 2.89
CA ASN A 29 4.00 -7.15 3.29
C ASN A 29 3.85 -7.24 4.82
N SER A 30 3.24 -6.20 5.39
CA SER A 30 3.29 -5.91 6.84
C SER A 30 2.57 -6.95 7.70
N TYR A 31 1.84 -7.85 7.06
CA TYR A 31 1.11 -8.96 7.66
C TYR A 31 1.95 -10.24 7.81
N LEU A 32 3.09 -10.36 7.14
CA LEU A 32 3.91 -11.58 7.19
C LEU A 32 4.70 -11.68 8.50
N THR A 33 4.66 -12.86 9.11
CA THR A 33 5.39 -13.14 10.37
C THR A 33 6.84 -13.58 10.13
N GLY A 34 7.18 -14.00 8.92
CA GLY A 34 8.52 -14.44 8.56
C GLY A 34 8.80 -14.36 7.05
N ASN A 35 9.13 -15.50 6.44
CA ASN A 35 9.50 -15.62 5.04
C ASN A 35 8.31 -15.35 4.08
N GLN A 36 8.61 -15.01 2.83
CA GLN A 36 7.62 -14.61 1.82
C GLN A 36 6.81 -15.79 1.25
N LEU A 37 7.17 -17.06 1.49
CA LEU A 37 6.59 -18.20 0.78
C LEU A 37 5.68 -19.07 1.63
N SER A 38 5.93 -19.20 2.93
CA SER A 38 5.25 -20.18 3.79
C SER A 38 4.99 -19.71 5.21
N SER A 39 5.42 -18.49 5.58
CA SER A 39 5.16 -18.01 6.93
C SER A 39 3.68 -17.65 7.13
N PRO A 40 3.15 -17.78 8.35
CA PRO A 40 1.80 -17.32 8.65
C PRO A 40 1.63 -15.81 8.46
N CYS A 41 0.43 -15.39 8.12
CA CYS A 41 0.00 -14.00 8.15
C CYS A 41 -0.66 -13.68 9.50
N SER A 42 -0.45 -12.47 10.01
CA SER A 42 -1.04 -11.99 11.26
C SER A 42 -1.02 -10.46 11.33
N GLU A 43 -1.86 -9.90 12.18
CA GLU A 43 -1.83 -8.52 12.64
C GLU A 43 -0.65 -8.19 13.58
N VAL A 44 -0.01 -9.18 14.20
CA VAL A 44 1.06 -8.97 15.20
C VAL A 44 2.26 -8.19 14.62
N PRO A 45 2.78 -8.49 13.41
CA PRO A 45 3.85 -7.70 12.81
C PRO A 45 3.40 -6.25 12.48
N ILE A 46 2.13 -6.04 12.13
CA ILE A 46 1.54 -4.71 11.92
C ILE A 46 1.58 -3.90 13.23
N ILE A 47 1.15 -4.49 14.34
CA ILE A 47 1.19 -3.86 15.66
C ILE A 47 2.62 -3.47 16.03
N LYS A 48 3.58 -4.39 15.83
CA LYS A 48 5.01 -4.13 16.08
C LYS A 48 5.54 -2.99 15.21
N ALA A 49 5.17 -2.95 13.92
CA ALA A 49 5.57 -1.88 13.01
C ALA A 49 5.04 -0.51 13.46
N LEU A 50 3.76 -0.40 13.81
CA LEU A 50 3.14 0.84 14.30
C LEU A 50 3.76 1.30 15.63
N LYS A 51 4.04 0.38 16.56
CA LYS A 51 4.77 0.66 17.81
C LYS A 51 6.23 1.11 17.60
N ARG A 52 6.80 0.82 16.43
CA ARG A 52 8.11 1.33 16.00
C ARG A 52 8.04 2.64 15.20
N GLY A 53 6.84 3.15 14.94
CA GLY A 53 6.63 4.41 14.23
C GLY A 53 6.43 4.29 12.73
N VAL A 54 6.38 3.08 12.15
CA VAL A 54 6.04 2.87 10.73
C VAL A 54 4.72 3.54 10.40
N ARG A 55 4.67 4.33 9.32
CA ARG A 55 3.51 5.12 8.89
C ARG A 55 2.81 4.57 7.66
N VAL A 56 3.42 3.61 6.95
CA VAL A 56 2.78 2.96 5.80
C VAL A 56 2.71 1.45 6.05
N ILE A 57 1.51 0.91 6.03
CA ILE A 57 1.23 -0.52 6.23
C ILE A 57 0.68 -1.10 4.92
N GLU A 58 1.26 -2.21 4.46
CA GLU A 58 0.81 -2.91 3.26
C GLU A 58 -0.04 -4.13 3.60
N LEU A 59 -1.18 -4.27 2.92
CA LEU A 59 -2.10 -5.40 3.02
C LEU A 59 -2.47 -5.91 1.61
N ASP A 60 -2.27 -7.20 1.37
CA ASP A 60 -2.61 -7.85 0.10
C ASP A 60 -3.95 -8.54 0.25
N LEU A 61 -4.96 -8.02 -0.44
CA LEU A 61 -6.35 -8.41 -0.25
C LEU A 61 -6.73 -9.50 -1.25
N TRP A 62 -7.22 -10.62 -0.74
CA TRP A 62 -7.71 -11.74 -1.54
C TRP A 62 -9.07 -12.22 -1.04
N PRO A 63 -9.94 -12.73 -1.92
CA PRO A 63 -11.14 -13.45 -1.51
C PRO A 63 -10.77 -14.67 -0.65
N ASN A 64 -11.55 -14.94 0.40
CA ASN A 64 -11.50 -16.23 1.10
C ASN A 64 -12.01 -17.37 0.20
N SER A 65 -11.88 -18.62 0.65
CA SER A 65 -12.29 -19.81 -0.11
C SER A 65 -13.77 -19.78 -0.51
N SER A 66 -14.64 -19.28 0.36
CA SER A 66 -16.09 -19.14 0.12
C SER A 66 -16.47 -17.92 -0.74
N ARG A 67 -15.51 -17.03 -1.03
CA ARG A 67 -15.64 -15.80 -1.83
C ARG A 67 -16.67 -14.78 -1.30
N ASP A 68 -16.99 -14.87 -0.02
CA ASP A 68 -17.93 -13.99 0.69
C ASP A 68 -17.20 -13.06 1.69
N ASN A 69 -15.91 -13.28 1.92
CA ASN A 69 -15.10 -12.48 2.84
C ASN A 69 -13.68 -12.22 2.30
N VAL A 70 -12.92 -11.37 3.01
CA VAL A 70 -11.58 -10.93 2.58
C VAL A 70 -10.51 -11.35 3.57
N HIS A 71 -9.51 -12.06 3.04
CA HIS A 71 -8.28 -12.40 3.74
C HIS A 71 -7.12 -11.52 3.30
N VAL A 72 -6.14 -11.40 4.19
CA VAL A 72 -4.82 -10.84 3.90
C VAL A 72 -3.80 -11.97 3.84
N LEU A 73 -3.14 -12.12 2.69
CA LEU A 73 -2.08 -13.11 2.48
C LEU A 73 -1.22 -12.78 1.26
N HIS A 74 -0.05 -13.42 1.18
CA HIS A 74 0.78 -13.31 -0.02
C HIS A 74 0.27 -14.33 -1.06
N GLY A 75 -0.36 -13.81 -2.12
CA GLY A 75 -1.03 -14.64 -3.12
C GLY A 75 -0.11 -15.65 -3.80
N ARG A 76 -0.67 -16.81 -4.18
CA ARG A 76 0.04 -17.89 -4.90
C ARG A 76 1.25 -18.43 -4.12
N THR A 77 1.21 -18.37 -2.80
CA THR A 77 2.20 -18.95 -1.90
C THR A 77 1.54 -19.90 -0.90
N LEU A 78 2.33 -20.48 0.01
CA LEU A 78 1.87 -21.35 1.10
C LEU A 78 1.67 -20.57 2.41
N THR A 79 1.61 -19.24 2.36
CA THR A 79 1.33 -18.41 3.54
C THR A 79 -0.10 -18.65 4.02
N THR A 80 -0.29 -18.82 5.33
CA THR A 80 -1.65 -18.96 5.90
C THR A 80 -2.28 -17.59 6.09
N PRO A 81 -3.57 -17.41 5.74
CA PRO A 81 -4.21 -16.09 5.73
C PRO A 81 -4.55 -15.56 7.13
N VAL A 82 -4.82 -14.25 7.21
CA VAL A 82 -5.46 -13.59 8.36
C VAL A 82 -6.65 -12.75 7.89
N ASP A 83 -7.71 -12.66 8.70
CA ASP A 83 -8.88 -11.84 8.36
C ASP A 83 -8.52 -10.35 8.24
N LEU A 84 -9.01 -9.70 7.18
CA LEU A 84 -8.82 -8.27 6.97
C LEU A 84 -9.30 -7.44 8.17
N LEU A 85 -10.49 -7.76 8.71
CA LEU A 85 -11.07 -7.01 9.82
C LEU A 85 -10.17 -7.03 11.07
N ARG A 86 -9.45 -8.14 11.31
CA ARG A 86 -8.48 -8.25 12.42
C ARG A 86 -7.29 -7.33 12.23
N CYS A 87 -6.77 -7.22 11.00
CA CYS A 87 -5.73 -6.27 10.64
C CYS A 87 -6.22 -4.81 10.80
N LEU A 88 -7.41 -4.47 10.29
CA LEU A 88 -7.95 -3.11 10.37
C LEU A 88 -8.19 -2.65 11.81
N ARG A 89 -8.77 -3.51 12.66
CA ARG A 89 -8.96 -3.23 14.10
C ARG A 89 -7.63 -2.96 14.80
N SER A 90 -6.61 -3.76 14.50
CA SER A 90 -5.25 -3.55 15.04
C SER A 90 -4.64 -2.24 14.56
N ILE A 91 -4.83 -1.87 13.29
CA ILE A 91 -4.36 -0.58 12.78
C ILE A 91 -5.08 0.56 13.51
N LYS A 92 -6.40 0.49 13.71
CA LYS A 92 -7.17 1.51 14.45
C LYS A 92 -6.62 1.73 15.86
N GLU A 93 -6.36 0.65 16.59
CA GLU A 93 -5.88 0.71 17.98
C GLU A 93 -4.45 1.27 18.09
N TYR A 94 -3.57 0.89 17.15
CA TYR A 94 -2.14 1.18 17.24
C TYR A 94 -1.65 2.31 16.32
N ALA A 95 -2.49 2.85 15.43
CA ALA A 95 -2.09 3.86 14.45
C ALA A 95 -1.36 5.03 15.10
N PHE A 96 -1.89 5.57 16.19
CA PHE A 96 -1.42 6.84 16.77
C PHE A 96 -0.76 6.71 18.14
N VAL A 97 -0.31 5.50 18.52
CA VAL A 97 0.31 5.28 19.84
C VAL A 97 1.73 5.85 19.95
N THR A 98 2.41 6.05 18.81
CA THR A 98 3.78 6.55 18.74
C THR A 98 3.93 7.92 18.13
N SER A 99 2.93 8.36 17.36
CA SER A 99 2.90 9.64 16.66
C SER A 99 1.47 10.02 16.30
N THR A 100 1.19 11.32 16.20
CA THR A 100 -0.09 11.88 15.75
C THR A 100 -0.22 11.97 14.23
N TYR A 101 0.89 11.89 13.48
CA TYR A 101 0.90 12.02 12.01
C TYR A 101 0.24 10.83 11.29
N PRO A 102 -0.25 11.04 10.05
CA PRO A 102 -1.10 10.08 9.36
C PRO A 102 -0.51 8.69 9.18
N VAL A 103 -1.40 7.69 9.09
CA VAL A 103 -1.07 6.34 8.64
C VAL A 103 -1.65 6.11 7.25
N ILE A 104 -0.85 5.58 6.33
CA ILE A 104 -1.29 5.19 4.98
C ILE A 104 -1.39 3.67 4.94
N ILE A 105 -2.54 3.14 4.54
CA ILE A 105 -2.72 1.72 4.25
C ILE A 105 -2.65 1.55 2.74
N THR A 106 -1.63 0.83 2.28
CA THR A 106 -1.50 0.49 0.86
C THR A 106 -2.12 -0.88 0.61
N LEU A 107 -3.13 -0.93 -0.26
CA LEU A 107 -3.83 -2.16 -0.58
C LEU A 107 -3.33 -2.73 -1.91
N GLU A 108 -2.95 -4.00 -1.92
CA GLU A 108 -2.81 -4.78 -3.16
C GLU A 108 -4.12 -5.54 -3.39
N ASP A 109 -4.96 -4.97 -4.27
CA ASP A 109 -6.35 -5.38 -4.43
C ASP A 109 -6.52 -6.47 -5.51
N HIS A 110 -6.86 -7.68 -5.09
CA HIS A 110 -7.22 -8.82 -5.96
C HIS A 110 -8.71 -9.20 -5.88
N LEU A 111 -9.56 -8.28 -5.44
CA LEU A 111 -10.96 -8.53 -5.12
C LEU A 111 -11.90 -8.38 -6.32
N THR A 112 -13.10 -8.96 -6.17
CA THR A 112 -14.25 -8.67 -7.05
C THR A 112 -14.93 -7.36 -6.63
N PRO A 113 -15.73 -6.73 -7.51
CA PRO A 113 -16.47 -5.51 -7.14
C PRO A 113 -17.33 -5.65 -5.88
N ASP A 114 -18.01 -6.78 -5.68
CA ASP A 114 -18.83 -7.00 -4.48
C ASP A 114 -17.99 -7.03 -3.19
N LEU A 115 -16.80 -7.66 -3.26
CA LEU A 115 -15.88 -7.67 -2.14
C LEU A 115 -15.23 -6.30 -1.92
N GLN A 116 -15.03 -5.48 -2.97
CA GLN A 116 -14.58 -4.09 -2.81
C GLN A 116 -15.63 -3.25 -2.07
N VAL A 117 -16.92 -3.46 -2.33
CA VAL A 117 -18.01 -2.82 -1.56
C VAL A 117 -17.93 -3.24 -0.09
N LYS A 118 -17.74 -4.54 0.18
CA LYS A 118 -17.55 -5.04 1.54
C LYS A 118 -16.32 -4.43 2.24
N VAL A 119 -15.20 -4.28 1.52
CA VAL A 119 -14.01 -3.60 2.07
C VAL A 119 -14.28 -2.12 2.36
N ALA A 120 -15.01 -1.42 1.49
CA ALA A 120 -15.39 -0.03 1.75
C ALA A 120 -16.21 0.12 3.04
N GLN A 121 -17.15 -0.79 3.27
CA GLN A 121 -17.93 -0.86 4.52
C GLN A 121 -17.01 -1.12 5.72
N MET A 122 -16.16 -2.16 5.66
CA MET A 122 -15.22 -2.48 6.74
C MET A 122 -14.30 -1.31 7.09
N LEU A 123 -13.77 -0.60 6.08
CA LEU A 123 -12.92 0.58 6.29
C LEU A 123 -13.69 1.71 6.97
N THR A 124 -14.89 2.02 6.48
CA THR A 124 -15.74 3.11 6.99
C THR A 124 -16.18 2.83 8.43
N GLU A 125 -16.65 1.62 8.72
CA GLU A 125 -17.07 1.21 10.06
C GLU A 125 -15.89 1.13 11.04
N THR A 126 -14.74 0.61 10.59
CA THR A 126 -13.57 0.46 11.46
C THR A 126 -12.98 1.83 11.80
N PHE A 127 -12.73 2.68 10.82
CA PHE A 127 -11.99 3.93 11.06
C PHE A 127 -12.90 5.11 11.39
N GLY A 128 -14.16 5.14 10.93
CA GLY A 128 -15.09 6.26 11.15
C GLY A 128 -14.43 7.59 10.78
N ASP A 129 -14.46 8.55 11.72
CA ASP A 129 -13.84 9.87 11.55
C ASP A 129 -12.32 9.82 11.33
N MET A 130 -11.64 8.72 11.67
CA MET A 130 -10.20 8.59 11.39
C MET A 130 -9.94 8.43 9.89
N LEU A 131 -10.89 7.93 9.11
CA LEU A 131 -10.70 7.70 7.68
C LEU A 131 -10.69 9.05 6.93
N TYR A 132 -9.59 9.34 6.24
CA TYR A 132 -9.50 10.46 5.33
C TYR A 132 -9.69 9.99 3.89
N TYR A 133 -10.58 10.66 3.18
CA TYR A 133 -10.71 10.58 1.74
C TYR A 133 -10.97 11.97 1.17
N PRO A 134 -10.35 12.30 0.02
CA PRO A 134 -10.46 13.61 -0.60
C PRO A 134 -11.83 13.82 -1.23
N GLU A 135 -12.23 15.08 -1.35
CA GLU A 135 -13.37 15.43 -2.20
C GLU A 135 -13.00 15.20 -3.69
N PRO A 136 -13.97 14.77 -4.53
CA PRO A 136 -13.76 14.62 -5.96
C PRO A 136 -13.17 15.89 -6.58
N ASP A 137 -12.23 15.72 -7.51
CA ASP A 137 -11.65 16.80 -8.33
C ASP A 137 -10.81 17.86 -7.61
N LYS A 138 -10.43 17.66 -6.32
CA LYS A 138 -9.69 18.68 -5.54
C LYS A 138 -8.21 18.39 -5.25
N LEU A 139 -7.67 17.21 -5.58
CA LEU A 139 -6.28 16.86 -5.26
C LEU A 139 -5.27 17.26 -6.36
N HIS A 140 -5.02 18.56 -6.47
CA HIS A 140 -3.89 19.08 -7.26
C HIS A 140 -2.53 18.81 -6.58
N GLU A 141 -2.54 18.70 -5.25
CA GLU A 141 -1.40 18.50 -4.36
C GLU A 141 -1.80 17.62 -3.17
N LEU A 142 -0.83 16.96 -2.53
CA LEU A 142 -1.10 16.14 -1.35
C LEU A 142 -1.19 17.03 -0.10
N PRO A 143 -2.20 16.84 0.78
CA PRO A 143 -2.29 17.60 2.03
C PRO A 143 -1.05 17.42 2.89
N SER A 144 -0.80 18.40 3.76
CA SER A 144 0.33 18.34 4.67
C SER A 144 0.12 17.30 5.78
N PRO A 145 1.22 16.80 6.36
CA PRO A 145 1.16 15.99 7.58
C PRO A 145 0.35 16.59 8.71
N ASP A 146 0.43 17.91 8.92
CA ASP A 146 -0.28 18.62 9.98
C ASP A 146 -1.80 18.62 9.75
N GLU A 147 -2.24 18.81 8.51
CA GLU A 147 -3.67 18.71 8.15
C GLU A 147 -4.22 17.29 8.32
N LEU A 148 -3.35 16.29 8.24
CA LEU A 148 -3.69 14.86 8.28
C LEU A 148 -3.45 14.21 9.65
N GLN A 149 -3.24 15.00 10.71
CA GLN A 149 -3.08 14.43 12.05
C GLN A 149 -4.29 13.57 12.45
N PHE A 150 -3.99 12.41 13.03
CA PHE A 150 -4.95 11.37 13.42
C PHE A 150 -5.79 10.78 12.28
N ARG A 151 -5.35 10.96 11.02
CA ARG A 151 -6.03 10.39 9.85
C ARG A 151 -5.38 9.12 9.31
N VAL A 152 -6.22 8.23 8.79
CA VAL A 152 -5.86 7.01 8.06
C VAL A 152 -6.23 7.20 6.60
N LEU A 153 -5.28 6.99 5.69
CA LEU A 153 -5.44 7.19 4.25
C LEU A 153 -5.36 5.84 3.53
N ILE A 154 -6.16 5.64 2.49
CA ILE A 154 -6.08 4.46 1.63
C ILE A 154 -5.32 4.79 0.35
N SER A 155 -4.37 3.93 -0.02
CA SER A 155 -3.65 4.01 -1.29
C SER A 155 -3.74 2.69 -2.05
N THR A 156 -4.41 2.71 -3.20
CA THR A 156 -4.56 1.54 -4.06
C THR A 156 -4.75 1.96 -5.52
N LYS A 157 -4.74 0.98 -6.43
CA LYS A 157 -5.12 1.21 -7.82
C LYS A 157 -6.63 1.47 -7.87
N PRO A 158 -7.10 2.47 -8.63
CA PRO A 158 -8.52 2.62 -8.89
C PRO A 158 -9.08 1.31 -9.48
N PRO A 159 -10.33 0.92 -9.14
CA PRO A 159 -10.99 -0.20 -9.77
C PRO A 159 -10.94 -0.05 -11.30
N LYS A 160 -10.78 -1.18 -12.00
CA LYS A 160 -10.90 -1.19 -13.46
C LYS A 160 -12.37 -0.93 -13.78
N GLU A 161 -12.72 0.31 -14.11
CA GLU A 161 -14.03 0.65 -14.63
C GLU A 161 -14.27 -0.24 -15.86
N TYR A 162 -15.17 -1.23 -15.75
CA TYR A 162 -15.66 -1.95 -16.90
C TYR A 162 -16.44 -0.92 -17.70
N LEU A 163 -15.85 -0.47 -18.80
CA LEU A 163 -16.56 0.29 -19.81
C LEU A 163 -17.68 -0.62 -20.33
N GLU A 164 -18.92 -0.29 -20.00
CA GLU A 164 -20.11 -0.71 -20.76
C GLU A 164 -20.19 0.02 -22.12
N ALA A 165 -19.03 0.22 -22.76
CA ALA A 165 -18.93 0.70 -24.13
C ALA A 165 -17.67 0.09 -24.76
N GLU A 166 -17.87 -0.53 -25.92
CA GLU A 166 -16.88 -1.17 -26.81
C GLU A 166 -16.64 -2.68 -26.58
N GLU A 167 -17.73 -3.46 -26.66
CA GLU A 167 -17.72 -4.55 -27.64
C GLU A 167 -17.64 -3.93 -29.04
N ASP A 168 -16.42 -3.67 -29.55
CA ASP A 168 -16.03 -3.90 -30.94
C ASP A 168 -14.68 -3.25 -31.28
N LYS A 169 -13.63 -4.08 -31.34
CA LYS A 169 -12.80 -4.28 -32.54
C LYS A 169 -11.54 -5.04 -32.17
N ARG A 170 -11.57 -6.34 -32.50
CA ARG A 170 -10.36 -7.11 -32.76
C ARG A 170 -9.62 -6.46 -33.93
N THR A 171 -8.50 -5.81 -33.66
CA THR A 171 -7.46 -5.65 -34.68
C THR A 171 -6.10 -5.82 -34.01
N LYS A 172 -5.45 -6.95 -34.29
CA LYS A 172 -4.08 -7.25 -33.88
C LYS A 172 -3.14 -6.32 -34.64
N SER A 173 -2.60 -5.32 -33.95
CA SER A 173 -1.43 -4.57 -34.43
C SER A 173 -0.18 -5.17 -33.78
N GLN A 174 0.73 -5.71 -34.57
CA GLN A 174 2.03 -6.24 -34.13
C GLN A 174 2.81 -5.14 -33.39
N ARG A 175 3.09 -5.36 -32.10
CA ARG A 175 4.03 -4.54 -31.34
C ARG A 175 5.44 -5.08 -31.55
N VAL A 176 6.34 -4.23 -32.03
CA VAL A 176 7.79 -4.42 -31.90
C VAL A 176 8.11 -4.32 -30.41
N LYS A 177 8.58 -5.41 -29.81
CA LYS A 177 9.09 -5.42 -28.43
C LYS A 177 10.49 -4.80 -28.43
N ASP A 178 10.66 -3.72 -27.67
CA ASP A 178 11.98 -3.22 -27.28
C ASP A 178 12.57 -4.19 -26.24
N PRO A 179 13.79 -4.72 -26.42
CA PRO A 179 14.41 -5.66 -25.48
C PRO A 179 14.65 -5.10 -24.06
N ASN A 180 14.46 -3.79 -23.84
CA ASN A 180 14.61 -3.15 -22.54
C ASN A 180 13.33 -3.08 -21.69
N ASP A 181 12.20 -3.65 -22.13
CA ASP A 181 10.89 -3.50 -21.44
C ASP A 181 10.62 -4.58 -20.36
N ASP A 182 11.53 -5.52 -20.15
CA ASP A 182 11.49 -6.56 -19.09
C ASP A 182 11.90 -5.99 -17.70
N VAL A 183 11.48 -4.76 -17.40
CA VAL A 183 11.82 -4.00 -16.18
C VAL A 183 10.78 -4.19 -15.06
N TRP A 184 9.73 -4.96 -15.31
CA TRP A 184 8.62 -5.15 -14.38
C TRP A 184 8.51 -6.62 -14.03
N GLY A 185 8.63 -6.96 -12.74
CA GLY A 185 8.43 -8.34 -12.27
C GLY A 185 7.10 -8.90 -12.79
N GLU A 186 7.15 -10.09 -13.38
CA GLU A 186 5.95 -10.73 -13.93
C GLU A 186 5.04 -11.23 -12.79
N GLU A 187 3.76 -10.87 -12.87
CA GLU A 187 2.72 -11.61 -12.18
C GLU A 187 2.38 -12.88 -12.99
N PRO A 188 2.25 -14.06 -12.36
CA PRO A 188 1.83 -15.26 -13.07
C PRO A 188 0.49 -15.07 -13.80
N SER A 189 0.48 -15.39 -15.08
CA SER A 189 -0.72 -15.35 -15.94
C SER A 189 -1.71 -16.44 -15.52
N ARG A 190 -3.01 -16.12 -15.59
CA ARG A 190 -4.12 -17.06 -15.34
C ARG A 190 -4.09 -18.20 -16.36
N VAL A 191 -3.65 -19.39 -15.96
CA VAL A 191 -3.90 -20.62 -16.72
C VAL A 191 -5.23 -21.19 -16.24
N VAL A 192 -6.23 -21.19 -17.11
CA VAL A 192 -7.54 -21.80 -16.88
C VAL A 192 -7.43 -23.28 -17.25
N PRO A 193 -7.66 -24.24 -16.34
CA PRO A 193 -7.84 -25.62 -16.75
C PRO A 193 -9.22 -25.79 -17.38
N SER A 194 -9.23 -26.44 -18.54
CA SER A 194 -10.40 -26.88 -19.28
C SER A 194 -11.27 -27.83 -18.46
N LYS A 195 -12.59 -27.66 -18.62
CA LYS A 195 -13.66 -28.52 -18.08
C LYS A 195 -13.52 -29.96 -18.57
N GLU A 196 -13.64 -30.93 -17.66
CA GLU A 196 -14.21 -32.24 -17.95
C GLU A 196 -15.27 -32.59 -16.90
N LYS A 197 -16.33 -33.26 -17.37
CA LYS A 197 -17.55 -33.62 -16.65
C LYS A 197 -17.36 -34.94 -15.90
N HIS A 198 -18.00 -35.09 -14.73
CA HIS A 198 -18.75 -36.32 -14.40
C HIS A 198 -19.73 -36.08 -13.23
N ASP A 199 -20.86 -36.77 -13.34
CA ASP A 199 -22.11 -36.71 -12.57
C ASP A 199 -22.11 -37.51 -11.24
N LYS A 200 -22.94 -37.03 -10.27
CA LYS A 200 -23.82 -37.74 -9.29
C LYS A 200 -23.15 -38.59 -8.17
N ASP A 201 -23.64 -38.71 -6.93
CA ASP A 201 -24.96 -38.57 -6.30
C ASP A 201 -24.84 -38.39 -4.75
N ALA A 202 -26.01 -38.24 -4.11
CA ALA A 202 -26.37 -37.69 -2.78
C ALA A 202 -26.04 -38.45 -1.46
N SER A 203 -26.41 -37.77 -0.36
CA SER A 203 -26.87 -38.21 1.00
C SER A 203 -25.91 -37.90 2.16
N ASP A 204 -26.32 -37.62 3.40
CA ASP A 204 -27.44 -36.90 4.02
C ASP A 204 -27.03 -36.61 5.50
N GLU A 205 -27.57 -35.54 6.07
CA GLU A 205 -27.68 -35.05 7.48
C GLU A 205 -26.76 -35.49 8.66
N SER A 206 -26.31 -34.51 9.47
CA SER A 206 -26.88 -34.22 10.82
C SER A 206 -26.11 -33.16 11.63
N ASP A 207 -26.90 -32.40 12.40
CA ASP A 207 -26.64 -31.21 13.24
C ASP A 207 -25.66 -31.37 14.43
N HIS A 208 -25.01 -30.25 14.81
CA HIS A 208 -25.19 -29.64 16.15
C HIS A 208 -24.46 -28.27 16.28
N ASP A 209 -25.29 -27.23 16.42
CA ASP A 209 -25.22 -26.08 17.33
C ASP A 209 -23.88 -25.35 17.56
N ILE A 210 -23.68 -24.23 16.86
CA ILE A 210 -22.91 -23.09 17.38
C ILE A 210 -23.74 -21.82 17.13
N GLU A 211 -24.12 -21.17 18.23
CA GLU A 211 -24.93 -19.95 18.30
C GLU A 211 -24.48 -18.88 17.28
N GLU A 212 -25.32 -18.62 16.29
CA GLU A 212 -25.20 -17.51 15.35
C GLU A 212 -25.38 -16.18 16.08
N LEU A 213 -24.30 -15.41 16.20
CA LEU A 213 -24.37 -13.99 16.47
C LEU A 213 -24.82 -13.27 15.18
N GLU A 214 -26.10 -13.33 14.87
CA GLU A 214 -26.75 -12.45 13.89
C GLU A 214 -26.83 -11.03 14.46
N ASP A 215 -25.75 -10.25 14.31
CA ASP A 215 -25.82 -8.80 14.53
C ASP A 215 -26.14 -8.09 13.21
N CYS A 216 -27.44 -7.98 12.97
CA CYS A 216 -28.17 -6.86 12.36
C CYS A 216 -27.38 -5.92 11.42
N VAL A 217 -27.21 -6.31 10.15
CA VAL A 217 -26.78 -5.37 9.09
C VAL A 217 -27.94 -4.43 8.76
N LYS A 218 -28.06 -3.35 9.52
CA LYS A 218 -28.82 -2.18 9.07
C LYS A 218 -28.10 -1.63 7.84
N LYS A 219 -28.73 -1.71 6.67
CA LYS A 219 -28.31 -0.98 5.47
C LYS A 219 -28.18 0.50 5.81
N THR A 220 -26.97 0.95 6.09
CA THR A 220 -26.65 2.38 6.12
C THR A 220 -26.43 2.82 4.69
N ASP A 221 -27.34 3.67 4.21
CA ASP A 221 -27.30 4.35 2.92
C ASP A 221 -26.14 5.39 2.82
N SER A 222 -25.06 5.20 3.59
CA SER A 222 -24.03 6.24 3.86
C SER A 222 -22.58 5.79 3.68
N CYS A 223 -22.30 4.58 3.18
CA CYS A 223 -20.92 4.15 2.92
C CYS A 223 -20.45 4.71 1.56
N PRO A 224 -19.38 5.51 1.49
CA PRO A 224 -18.82 5.92 0.21
C PRO A 224 -18.38 4.71 -0.62
N ALA A 225 -18.51 4.82 -1.94
CA ALA A 225 -18.01 3.80 -2.85
C ALA A 225 -16.49 3.59 -2.65
N TYR A 226 -16.02 2.35 -2.81
CA TYR A 226 -14.60 1.99 -2.60
C TYR A 226 -13.62 2.92 -3.34
N LYS A 227 -13.93 3.30 -4.58
CA LYS A 227 -13.10 4.23 -5.37
C LYS A 227 -12.98 5.63 -4.74
N ASN A 228 -14.02 6.09 -4.05
CA ASN A 228 -14.05 7.40 -3.39
C ASN A 228 -13.27 7.40 -2.08
N LEU A 229 -12.97 6.24 -1.50
CA LEU A 229 -12.16 6.11 -0.29
C LEU A 229 -10.64 6.19 -0.58
N ILE A 230 -10.24 6.16 -1.86
CA ILE A 230 -8.82 6.13 -2.25
C ILE A 230 -8.26 7.55 -2.19
N ALA A 231 -7.44 7.84 -1.17
CA ALA A 231 -6.79 9.13 -1.03
C ALA A 231 -5.56 9.30 -1.93
N ILE A 232 -4.83 8.22 -2.19
CA ILE A 232 -3.61 8.26 -3.01
C ILE A 232 -3.70 7.18 -4.09
N HIS A 233 -4.01 7.59 -5.32
CA HIS A 233 -4.15 6.69 -6.46
C HIS A 233 -2.80 6.09 -6.86
N ALA A 234 -2.70 4.76 -6.78
CA ALA A 234 -1.58 4.03 -7.36
C ALA A 234 -1.81 3.85 -8.87
N GLY A 235 -0.84 4.24 -9.69
CA GLY A 235 -0.97 4.18 -11.14
C GLY A 235 0.20 3.47 -11.78
N LYS A 236 -0.09 2.65 -12.80
CA LYS A 236 0.90 2.20 -13.78
C LYS A 236 0.56 2.88 -15.12
N PRO A 237 1.27 3.96 -15.49
CA PRO A 237 1.04 4.65 -16.74
C PRO A 237 1.26 3.70 -17.92
N LYS A 238 0.48 3.89 -18.99
CA LYS A 238 0.69 3.16 -20.24
C LYS A 238 1.98 3.69 -20.89
N GLY A 239 2.98 2.84 -21.09
CA GLY A 239 4.26 3.20 -21.70
C GLY A 239 5.47 2.76 -20.88
N GLY A 240 6.66 3.16 -21.32
CA GLY A 240 7.91 2.89 -20.62
C GLY A 240 8.10 3.75 -19.38
N LEU A 241 9.19 3.51 -18.64
CA LEU A 241 9.45 4.18 -17.36
C LEU A 241 9.49 5.71 -17.45
N LYS A 242 10.01 6.27 -18.55
CA LYS A 242 10.04 7.72 -18.78
C LYS A 242 8.63 8.33 -18.79
N GLU A 243 7.66 7.68 -19.43
CA GLU A 243 6.26 8.10 -19.41
C GLU A 243 5.67 7.98 -18.00
N ALA A 244 6.09 6.96 -17.25
CA ALA A 244 5.64 6.77 -15.88
C ALA A 244 6.15 7.83 -14.90
N LEU A 245 7.29 8.46 -15.20
CA LEU A 245 7.88 9.54 -14.41
C LEU A 245 7.41 10.94 -14.81
N LYS A 246 6.60 11.07 -15.87
CA LYS A 246 6.01 12.37 -16.24
C LYS A 246 5.12 12.92 -15.12
N VAL A 247 5.31 14.19 -14.81
CA VAL A 247 4.50 14.93 -13.82
C VAL A 247 3.31 15.57 -14.52
N GLU A 248 2.10 15.25 -14.05
CA GLU A 248 0.85 15.84 -14.52
C GLU A 248 0.51 17.07 -13.64
N LYS A 249 0.10 18.18 -14.29
CA LYS A 249 -0.06 19.48 -13.61
C LYS A 249 -1.18 19.50 -12.55
N ASP A 250 -2.21 18.67 -12.72
CA ASP A 250 -3.41 18.69 -11.86
C ASP A 250 -3.72 17.33 -11.25
N LYS A 251 -2.70 16.48 -11.15
CA LYS A 251 -2.88 15.12 -10.64
C LYS A 251 -1.68 14.68 -9.82
N VAL A 252 -1.96 14.19 -8.63
CA VAL A 252 -1.00 13.46 -7.80
C VAL A 252 -1.23 11.96 -7.95
N ARG A 253 -0.14 11.18 -7.97
CA ARG A 253 -0.20 9.72 -7.98
C ARG A 253 0.93 9.10 -7.18
N ARG A 254 0.78 7.81 -6.92
CA ARG A 254 1.84 6.95 -6.43
C ARG A 254 2.34 6.03 -7.54
N LEU A 255 3.64 6.00 -7.76
CA LEU A 255 4.33 4.97 -8.56
C LEU A 255 5.02 3.98 -7.62
N SER A 256 5.05 2.69 -7.97
CA SER A 256 5.75 1.66 -7.19
C SER A 256 6.74 0.91 -8.06
N LEU A 257 8.00 0.86 -7.64
CA LEU A 257 9.10 0.19 -8.33
C LEU A 257 9.74 -0.86 -7.43
N ALA A 258 10.09 -2.02 -7.98
CA ALA A 258 10.97 -2.96 -7.29
C ALA A 258 12.38 -2.34 -7.19
N GLU A 259 13.15 -2.73 -6.17
CA GLU A 259 14.51 -2.18 -5.91
C GLU A 259 15.42 -2.19 -7.15
N GLN A 260 15.39 -3.25 -7.97
CA GLN A 260 16.24 -3.38 -9.15
C GLN A 260 15.79 -2.48 -10.30
N ALA A 261 14.48 -2.21 -10.38
CA ALA A 261 13.94 -1.28 -11.36
C ALA A 261 14.36 0.15 -11.01
N LEU A 262 14.39 0.49 -9.72
CA LEU A 262 14.95 1.77 -9.27
C LEU A 262 16.43 1.90 -9.59
N GLU A 263 17.25 0.88 -9.32
CA GLU A 263 18.70 0.93 -9.61
C GLU A 263 18.94 1.29 -11.09
N ARG A 264 18.26 0.62 -12.02
CA ARG A 264 18.33 0.95 -13.45
C ARG A 264 17.76 2.33 -13.79
N ALA A 265 16.71 2.74 -13.08
CA ALA A 265 16.08 4.04 -13.28
C ALA A 265 17.00 5.19 -12.84
N ALA A 266 17.69 5.03 -11.71
CA ALA A 266 18.62 5.99 -11.17
C ALA A 266 19.78 6.28 -12.13
N GLU A 267 20.24 5.27 -12.87
CA GLU A 267 21.30 5.46 -13.88
C GLU A 267 20.84 6.22 -15.13
N ARG A 268 19.57 6.09 -15.52
CA ARG A 268 19.07 6.59 -16.82
C ARG A 268 18.15 7.80 -16.75
N TYR A 269 17.44 7.97 -15.64
CA TYR A 269 16.32 8.89 -15.47
C TYR A 269 16.39 9.65 -14.13
N GLN A 270 17.59 9.88 -13.59
CA GLN A 270 17.80 10.53 -12.29
C GLN A 270 16.99 11.82 -12.12
N GLN A 271 17.09 12.75 -13.08
CA GLN A 271 16.39 14.04 -13.04
C GLN A 271 14.87 13.86 -13.10
N ASP A 272 14.37 12.94 -13.95
CA ASP A 272 12.94 12.63 -14.06
C ASP A 272 12.40 12.07 -12.73
N ILE A 273 13.19 11.25 -12.01
CA ILE A 273 12.80 10.72 -10.69
C ILE A 273 12.71 11.84 -9.67
N VAL A 274 13.73 12.70 -9.55
CA VAL A 274 13.74 13.80 -8.59
C VAL A 274 12.53 14.71 -8.83
N ARG A 275 12.32 15.13 -10.09
CA ARG A 275 11.17 15.94 -10.50
C ARG A 275 9.84 15.25 -10.21
N PHE A 276 9.73 13.94 -10.45
CA PHE A 276 8.53 13.17 -10.12
C PHE A 276 8.23 13.23 -8.62
N THR A 277 9.25 13.02 -7.78
CA THR A 277 9.10 12.92 -6.32
C THR A 277 8.86 14.24 -5.59
N GLN A 278 9.03 15.39 -6.25
CA GLN A 278 8.65 16.69 -5.68
C GLN A 278 7.13 16.76 -5.49
N LYS A 279 6.35 16.26 -6.45
CA LYS A 279 4.88 16.34 -6.42
C LYS A 279 4.18 15.01 -6.16
N ASN A 280 4.76 13.91 -6.61
CA ASN A 280 4.16 12.58 -6.55
C ASN A 280 4.87 11.70 -5.52
N ILE A 281 4.26 10.58 -5.16
CA ILE A 281 4.87 9.60 -4.25
C ILE A 281 5.54 8.50 -5.07
N LEU A 282 6.81 8.25 -4.78
CA LEU A 282 7.54 7.07 -5.26
C LEU A 282 7.71 6.07 -4.12
N ARG A 283 7.20 4.86 -4.35
CA ARG A 283 7.37 3.70 -3.47
C ARG A 283 8.36 2.71 -4.06
N ILE A 284 9.31 2.27 -3.24
CA ILE A 284 10.30 1.26 -3.57
C ILE A 284 10.04 0.04 -2.69
N TYR A 285 10.05 -1.15 -3.26
CA TYR A 285 9.80 -2.38 -2.52
C TYR A 285 10.82 -3.50 -2.82
N PRO A 286 11.04 -4.43 -1.88
CA PRO A 286 11.94 -5.56 -2.07
C PRO A 286 11.53 -6.42 -3.27
N LYS A 287 12.50 -6.88 -4.07
CA LYS A 287 12.23 -7.79 -5.19
C LYS A 287 11.71 -9.16 -4.71
N GLY A 288 10.91 -9.82 -5.54
CA GLY A 288 10.30 -11.11 -5.23
C GLY A 288 11.29 -12.24 -4.92
N THR A 289 12.54 -12.17 -5.43
CA THR A 289 13.58 -13.17 -5.12
C THR A 289 14.13 -13.10 -3.69
N ARG A 290 13.71 -12.11 -2.88
CA ARG A 290 14.03 -12.02 -1.45
C ARG A 290 13.09 -12.87 -0.59
N PHE A 291 13.01 -14.16 -0.89
CA PHE A 291 12.08 -15.10 -0.25
C PHE A 291 12.26 -15.20 1.27
N THR A 292 13.48 -14.96 1.78
CA THR A 292 13.80 -14.94 3.22
C THR A 292 13.44 -13.63 3.93
N SER A 293 12.73 -12.72 3.26
CA SER A 293 12.35 -11.40 3.78
C SER A 293 13.57 -10.52 4.11
N SER A 294 14.66 -10.68 3.37
CA SER A 294 15.82 -9.77 3.43
C SER A 294 15.46 -8.38 2.90
N ASN A 295 16.27 -7.37 3.26
CA ASN A 295 16.06 -5.98 2.85
C ASN A 295 17.20 -5.47 1.96
N TYR A 296 16.88 -4.52 1.08
CA TYR A 296 17.82 -3.86 0.18
C TYR A 296 18.45 -2.63 0.84
N LYS A 297 19.39 -1.97 0.17
CA LYS A 297 20.03 -0.75 0.70
C LYS A 297 19.09 0.45 0.47
N PRO A 298 18.65 1.17 1.53
CA PRO A 298 17.71 2.30 1.38
C PRO A 298 18.25 3.47 0.56
N LEU A 299 19.57 3.67 0.63
CA LEU A 299 20.20 4.93 0.25
C LEU A 299 19.89 5.35 -1.19
N ILE A 300 19.83 4.40 -2.12
CA ILE A 300 19.52 4.70 -3.52
C ILE A 300 18.14 5.32 -3.66
N GLY A 301 17.13 4.83 -2.92
CA GLY A 301 15.78 5.41 -2.94
C GLY A 301 15.76 6.83 -2.39
N TRP A 302 16.35 7.05 -1.23
CA TRP A 302 16.35 8.36 -0.60
C TRP A 302 17.19 9.40 -1.33
N LEU A 303 18.33 9.00 -1.91
CA LEU A 303 19.15 9.87 -2.76
C LEU A 303 18.41 10.36 -4.02
N HIS A 304 17.29 9.73 -4.37
CA HIS A 304 16.44 10.15 -5.50
C HIS A 304 15.07 10.65 -5.01
N GLY A 305 14.94 10.98 -3.72
CA GLY A 305 13.72 11.55 -3.16
C GLY A 305 12.55 10.55 -3.01
N ALA A 306 12.77 9.24 -3.09
CA ALA A 306 11.68 8.29 -2.88
C ALA A 306 11.15 8.36 -1.44
N GLN A 307 9.87 8.70 -1.28
CA GLN A 307 9.22 8.86 0.02
C GLN A 307 9.06 7.51 0.73
N MET A 308 8.59 6.50 0.00
CA MET A 308 8.19 5.21 0.58
C MET A 308 9.23 4.14 0.24
N VAL A 309 10.34 4.11 0.97
CA VAL A 309 11.32 3.01 0.89
C VAL A 309 10.87 1.89 1.82
N ALA A 310 10.22 0.86 1.26
CA ALA A 310 9.52 -0.17 2.01
C ALA A 310 10.45 -1.30 2.51
N PHE A 311 10.25 -1.74 3.75
CA PHE A 311 11.05 -2.78 4.41
C PHE A 311 10.21 -3.96 4.90
N ASN A 312 10.76 -5.17 4.76
CA ASN A 312 10.29 -6.35 5.48
C ASN A 312 10.63 -6.19 6.97
N MET A 313 9.65 -5.80 7.78
CA MET A 313 9.81 -5.48 9.20
C MET A 313 10.02 -6.70 10.11
N GLN A 314 9.60 -7.86 9.63
CA GLN A 314 9.83 -9.19 10.19
C GLN A 314 11.19 -9.78 9.81
N GLY A 315 11.87 -9.16 8.84
CA GLY A 315 13.21 -9.56 8.41
C GLY A 315 14.29 -9.18 9.43
N TYR A 316 15.53 -9.49 9.07
CA TYR A 316 16.72 -9.13 9.83
C TYR A 316 17.80 -8.58 8.90
N GLY A 317 18.81 -7.93 9.46
CA GLY A 317 20.00 -7.51 8.74
C GLY A 317 20.22 -6.00 8.73
N ARG A 318 21.45 -5.62 8.33
CA ARG A 318 22.01 -4.27 8.51
C ARG A 318 21.11 -3.15 8.00
N SER A 319 20.46 -3.31 6.85
CA SER A 319 19.57 -2.29 6.30
C SER A 319 18.39 -1.96 7.22
N LEU A 320 17.80 -2.96 7.87
CA LEU A 320 16.68 -2.74 8.79
C LEU A 320 17.18 -2.09 10.08
N TRP A 321 18.32 -2.54 10.62
CA TRP A 321 18.95 -1.95 11.81
C TRP A 321 19.28 -0.47 11.61
N LEU A 322 19.88 -0.11 10.48
CA LEU A 322 20.18 1.29 10.13
C LEU A 322 18.92 2.17 10.19
N ILE A 323 17.80 1.67 9.67
CA ILE A 323 16.52 2.41 9.66
C ILE A 323 15.97 2.53 11.08
N MET A 324 16.00 1.44 11.83
CA MET A 324 15.50 1.40 13.20
C MET A 324 16.31 2.36 14.09
N GLU A 325 17.64 2.32 14.04
CA GLU A 325 18.51 3.24 14.79
C GLU A 325 18.26 4.70 14.41
N CYS A 326 18.19 5.00 13.10
CA CYS A 326 17.85 6.34 12.62
C CYS A 326 16.52 6.81 13.19
N SER A 327 15.50 5.93 13.18
CA SER A 327 14.17 6.24 13.71
C SER A 327 14.15 6.47 15.22
N GLU A 328 15.00 5.77 15.98
CA GLU A 328 15.09 5.89 17.44
C GLU A 328 15.90 7.13 17.88
N HIS A 329 17.03 7.43 17.23
CA HIS A 329 17.92 8.54 17.61
C HIS A 329 17.34 9.92 17.27
N ASN A 330 16.66 10.05 16.13
CA ASN A 330 16.06 11.33 15.74
C ASN A 330 14.65 11.50 16.32
N ALA A 331 14.38 11.11 17.57
CA ALA A 331 13.09 11.44 18.21
C ALA A 331 11.84 10.89 17.47
N ARG A 332 11.98 9.80 16.69
CA ARG A 332 10.98 9.32 15.70
C ARG A 332 10.68 10.30 14.54
N MET A 333 11.51 11.33 14.31
CA MET A 333 11.41 12.31 13.20
C MET A 333 11.49 11.70 11.79
N TRP A 334 11.91 10.44 11.63
CA TRP A 334 11.83 9.74 10.33
C TRP A 334 10.41 9.33 9.93
N LEU A 335 9.42 9.70 10.74
CA LEU A 335 8.05 9.69 10.32
C LEU A 335 7.85 10.49 9.03
N LEU A 336 8.50 11.66 8.93
CA LEU A 336 8.40 12.61 7.83
C LEU A 336 9.62 13.56 7.85
N LEU A 337 10.73 13.20 7.18
CA LEU A 337 11.87 14.13 6.99
C LEU A 337 11.64 15.02 5.77
N GLN A 338 11.66 16.34 5.95
CA GLN A 338 11.47 17.29 4.85
C GLN A 338 12.65 17.18 3.87
N LYS A 339 12.35 16.94 2.61
CA LYS A 339 13.34 16.78 1.54
C LYS A 339 14.06 18.09 1.23
N THR A 340 13.45 19.25 1.51
CA THR A 340 13.96 20.59 1.18
C THR A 340 15.26 20.94 1.91
N ASP A 341 15.65 20.18 2.95
CA ASP A 341 16.99 20.29 3.56
C ASP A 341 18.12 19.84 2.62
N PHE A 342 17.77 19.17 1.52
CA PHE A 342 18.66 18.86 0.42
C PHE A 342 18.24 19.73 -0.78
N ASN A 343 19.22 20.40 -1.41
CA ASN A 343 19.00 21.34 -2.51
C ASN A 343 18.64 20.60 -3.81
N TRP A 344 17.48 19.94 -3.84
CA TRP A 344 17.00 19.12 -4.96
C TRP A 344 16.69 19.92 -6.22
N ASP A 345 16.39 21.21 -6.08
CA ASP A 345 16.06 22.09 -7.21
C ASP A 345 17.25 22.21 -8.18
N LYS A 346 18.48 22.21 -7.67
CA LYS A 346 19.70 22.17 -8.50
C LYS A 346 19.92 20.86 -9.25
N TRP A 347 19.25 19.78 -8.86
CA TRP A 347 19.35 18.47 -9.54
C TRP A 347 18.21 18.26 -10.55
N ALA A 348 17.20 19.13 -10.52
CA ALA A 348 16.03 19.08 -11.41
C ALA A 348 16.16 20.04 -12.61
N GLU A 349 17.05 21.03 -12.54
CA GLU A 349 17.57 21.83 -13.67
C GLU A 349 18.60 21.02 -14.48
#